data_AF-A0A6I5ZYV8-F1
#
_entry.id   AF-A0A6I5ZYV8-F1
#
_cell.length_a   1.000
_cell.length_b   1.000
_cell.length_c   1.000
_cell.angle_alpha   90.00
_cell.angle_beta   90.00
_cell.angle_gamma   90.00
#
_symmetry.space_group_name_H-M   'P 1'
#
loop_
_entity.id
_entity.type
_entity.pdbx_description
1 polymer ?
#
loop_
_entity_poly.entity_id
_entity_poly.type
_entity_poly.pdbx_seq_one_letter_code
_entity_poly.pdbx_strand_id
1 'polypeptide(L)'
;MRSNITASVGALAGAVALLLAGCTGGDGDGGTAPSDTETGPLTAFFERVGGSMDSEDGKAQQRRIEELVAECMAEQGFEYTPAEPMDMGPVPGEGDVPAWDTLEFAKTYGYGATTGDELWGSGDGEEWVDPNQDYVSAMSETEQQAYWTALYGEMTEETLDPEAEAEVPDWTEQGCTGAASHEASGAMQIWEDPGLREAMDEMNREFESLADDERVREATTEWARCVGEAGYDFATPQDAQNSIFEEYNAVMGFDAEPPAEGEAPPEPDQAALDALREKEIALATADRTCQDETGYADVQRTAQAAMEERLWEKYGDQLEAAAEAHGISADEE
;
A
#
# COMPACT_ATOMS: atom_id res chain seq x y z
N MET A 1 6.06 -25.13 -35.38
CA MET A 1 7.26 -24.27 -35.49
C MET A 1 7.48 -23.69 -34.12
N ARG A 2 8.65 -23.96 -33.52
CA ARG A 2 9.04 -23.37 -32.23
C ARG A 2 9.39 -21.91 -32.49
N SER A 3 8.64 -20.97 -31.94
CA SER A 3 9.05 -19.57 -31.88
C SER A 3 9.61 -19.32 -30.49
N ASN A 4 10.89 -18.95 -30.46
CA ASN A 4 11.56 -18.41 -29.29
C ASN A 4 11.05 -16.98 -29.10
N ILE A 5 10.42 -16.69 -27.97
CA ILE A 5 10.16 -15.33 -27.52
C ILE A 5 11.23 -15.00 -26.47
N THR A 6 12.05 -14.03 -26.81
CA THR A 6 12.99 -13.35 -25.92
C THR A 6 12.19 -12.60 -24.85
N ALA A 7 12.41 -12.95 -23.59
CA ALA A 7 11.93 -12.20 -22.44
C ALA A 7 12.55 -10.80 -22.46
N SER A 8 11.70 -9.77 -22.51
CA SER A 8 12.09 -8.37 -22.44
C SER A 8 11.40 -7.76 -21.23
N VAL A 9 12.21 -7.56 -20.19
CA VAL A 9 12.12 -6.60 -19.08
C VAL A 9 10.89 -5.68 -19.11
N GLY A 10 9.97 -5.89 -18.16
CA GLY A 10 8.78 -5.08 -17.93
C GLY A 10 8.13 -5.45 -16.60
N ALA A 11 8.89 -5.37 -15.51
CA ALA A 11 8.37 -5.59 -14.16
C ALA A 11 9.22 -4.75 -13.21
N LEU A 12 8.79 -3.51 -12.91
CA LEU A 12 9.52 -2.64 -11.97
C LEU A 12 8.66 -1.53 -11.32
N ALA A 13 7.34 -1.69 -11.24
CA ALA A 13 6.48 -0.70 -10.56
C ALA A 13 5.70 -1.25 -9.33
N GLY A 14 5.82 -2.53 -8.98
CA GLY A 14 5.01 -3.16 -7.93
C GLY A 14 5.72 -3.49 -6.61
N ALA A 15 7.02 -3.21 -6.47
CA ALA A 15 7.82 -3.74 -5.35
C ALA A 15 8.02 -2.78 -4.16
N VAL A 16 7.60 -1.52 -4.26
CA VAL A 16 7.89 -0.51 -3.21
C VAL A 16 6.82 -0.46 -2.12
N ALA A 17 5.58 -0.89 -2.40
CA ALA A 17 4.47 -0.78 -1.45
C ALA A 17 4.53 -1.75 -0.25
N LEU A 18 5.40 -2.76 -0.26
CA LEU A 18 5.50 -3.76 0.81
C LEU A 18 6.62 -3.47 1.84
N LEU A 19 7.42 -2.42 1.65
CA LEU A 19 8.51 -2.09 2.58
C LEU A 19 8.13 -1.05 3.65
N LEU A 20 6.95 -0.42 3.55
CA LEU A 20 6.50 0.63 4.48
C LEU A 20 5.65 0.11 5.66
N ALA A 21 5.29 -1.17 5.69
CA ALA A 21 4.50 -1.76 6.79
C ALA A 21 5.32 -2.07 8.06
N GLY A 22 6.63 -1.80 8.08
CA GLY A 22 7.55 -2.21 9.15
C GLY A 22 8.11 -1.08 10.04
N CYS A 23 7.55 0.13 9.99
CA CYS A 23 8.07 1.28 10.75
C CYS A 23 6.95 2.15 11.34
N THR A 24 6.07 1.60 12.18
CA THR A 24 5.32 2.44 13.16
C THR A 24 5.40 1.77 14.53
N GLY A 25 6.47 2.08 15.27
CA GLY A 25 6.75 1.48 16.57
C GLY A 25 7.45 2.47 17.49
N GLY A 26 6.68 3.42 18.01
CA GLY A 26 7.06 4.29 19.13
C GLY A 26 6.08 4.13 20.28
N ASP A 27 6.63 3.95 21.48
CA ASP A 27 5.90 3.69 22.73
C ASP A 27 4.74 4.69 22.97
N GLY A 28 3.58 4.16 23.37
CA GLY A 28 2.39 4.95 23.62
C GLY A 28 2.54 6.01 24.73
N ASP A 29 2.39 7.27 24.35
CA ASP A 29 1.65 8.29 25.10
C ASP A 29 0.95 9.21 24.09
N GLY A 30 -0.31 9.54 24.36
CA GLY A 30 -1.20 10.16 23.38
C GLY A 30 -0.72 11.51 22.86
N GLY A 31 -0.83 11.69 21.55
CA GLY A 31 -0.84 13.00 20.89
C GLY A 31 0.50 13.71 20.87
N THR A 32 1.49 13.16 20.14
CA THR A 32 2.56 13.95 19.52
C THR A 32 3.03 13.18 18.29
N ALA A 33 3.23 13.86 17.17
CA ALA A 33 3.81 13.28 15.95
C ALA A 33 5.09 12.49 16.28
N PRO A 34 5.43 11.43 15.51
CA PRO A 34 6.63 10.64 15.74
C PRO A 34 7.83 11.59 15.78
N SER A 35 8.64 11.49 16.84
CA SER A 35 9.89 12.25 16.89
C SER A 35 10.90 11.65 15.92
N ASP A 36 11.68 12.50 15.24
CA ASP A 36 12.81 12.19 14.33
C ASP A 36 13.87 11.20 14.86
N THR A 37 13.72 10.70 16.09
CA THR A 37 14.66 9.82 16.77
C THR A 37 14.25 8.34 16.81
N GLU A 38 13.02 7.98 16.48
CA GLU A 38 12.58 6.56 16.45
C GLU A 38 12.37 6.00 15.04
N THR A 39 12.05 6.85 14.06
CA THR A 39 11.98 6.55 12.64
C THR A 39 13.18 7.17 11.92
N GLY A 40 13.82 6.44 11.02
CA GLY A 40 14.98 6.96 10.28
C GLY A 40 14.62 8.17 9.40
N PRO A 41 15.60 8.98 8.97
CA PRO A 41 15.34 10.25 8.29
C PRO A 41 14.66 10.11 6.93
N LEU A 42 14.89 8.99 6.22
CA LEU A 42 14.17 8.75 4.96
C LEU A 42 12.74 8.33 5.22
N THR A 43 12.50 7.49 6.22
CA THR A 43 11.14 7.10 6.59
C THR A 43 10.32 8.31 7.00
N ALA A 44 10.87 9.19 7.86
CA ALA A 44 10.18 10.43 8.25
C ALA A 44 9.89 11.36 7.05
N PHE A 45 10.82 11.47 6.10
CA PHE A 45 10.60 12.21 4.87
C PHE A 45 9.48 11.59 4.02
N PHE A 46 9.48 10.26 3.84
CA PHE A 46 8.47 9.55 3.06
C PHE A 46 7.08 9.58 3.70
N GLU A 47 6.97 9.49 5.01
CA GLU A 47 5.71 9.67 5.74
C GLU A 47 5.13 11.07 5.51
N ARG A 48 5.97 12.10 5.60
CA ARG A 48 5.56 13.49 5.36
C ARG A 48 5.14 13.73 3.91
N VAL A 49 5.88 13.18 2.95
CA VAL A 49 5.64 13.41 1.52
C VAL A 49 4.49 12.56 0.97
N GLY A 50 4.39 11.31 1.42
CA GLY A 50 3.35 10.38 0.99
C GLY A 50 1.99 10.68 1.60
N GLY A 51 1.96 11.28 2.80
CA GLY A 51 0.74 11.41 3.58
C GLY A 51 0.12 10.05 3.93
N SER A 52 -0.94 10.06 4.70
CA SER A 52 -1.80 8.88 4.88
C SER A 52 -3.13 9.18 4.19
N MET A 53 -3.58 8.30 3.30
CA MET A 53 -4.86 8.48 2.60
C MET A 53 -6.05 8.46 3.57
N ASP A 54 -5.88 7.81 4.71
CA ASP A 54 -6.91 7.64 5.75
C ASP A 54 -6.84 8.69 6.86
N SER A 55 -5.76 9.48 6.91
CA SER A 55 -5.67 10.60 7.84
C SER A 55 -6.68 11.68 7.47
N GLU A 56 -6.93 12.61 8.40
CA GLU A 56 -7.74 13.79 8.08
C GLU A 56 -7.17 14.60 6.91
N ASP A 57 -5.84 14.58 6.73
CA ASP A 57 -5.17 15.23 5.60
C ASP A 57 -5.43 14.48 4.29
N GLY A 58 -5.36 13.14 4.29
CA GLY A 58 -5.73 12.32 3.13
C GLY A 58 -7.21 12.47 2.75
N LYS A 59 -8.10 12.46 3.73
CA LYS A 59 -9.54 12.73 3.55
C LYS A 59 -9.78 14.15 3.04
N ALA A 60 -9.02 15.14 3.50
CA ALA A 60 -9.09 16.52 3.00
C ALA A 60 -8.58 16.62 1.55
N GLN A 61 -7.51 15.92 1.20
CA GLN A 61 -7.00 15.84 -0.16
C GLN A 61 -8.01 15.18 -1.10
N GLN A 62 -8.63 14.07 -0.70
CA GLN A 62 -9.68 13.41 -1.49
C GLN A 62 -10.88 14.33 -1.72
N ARG A 63 -11.34 15.04 -0.68
CA ARG A 63 -12.39 16.06 -0.83
C ARG A 63 -11.99 17.15 -1.82
N ARG A 64 -10.73 17.60 -1.77
CA ARG A 64 -10.22 18.60 -2.73
C ARG A 64 -10.20 18.08 -4.16
N ILE A 65 -9.85 16.81 -4.38
CA ILE A 65 -9.94 16.17 -5.71
C ILE A 65 -11.38 16.20 -6.20
N GLU A 66 -12.33 15.74 -5.39
CA GLU A 66 -13.75 15.68 -5.75
C GLU A 66 -14.36 17.07 -6.02
N GLU A 67 -13.93 18.10 -5.29
CA GLU A 67 -14.29 19.50 -5.55
C GLU A 67 -13.76 19.98 -6.92
N LEU A 68 -12.50 19.69 -7.24
CA LEU A 68 -11.91 20.02 -8.55
C LEU A 68 -12.59 19.27 -9.71
N VAL A 69 -12.98 18.01 -9.48
CA VAL A 69 -13.78 17.24 -10.45
C VAL A 69 -15.13 17.91 -10.67
N ALA A 70 -15.81 18.33 -9.60
CA ALA A 70 -17.10 19.02 -9.71
C ALA A 70 -17.00 20.33 -10.49
N GLU A 71 -15.95 21.12 -10.27
CA GLU A 71 -15.67 22.34 -11.03
C GLU A 71 -15.46 22.04 -12.51
N CYS A 72 -14.60 21.07 -12.85
CA CYS A 72 -14.35 20.67 -14.24
C CYS A 72 -15.62 20.15 -14.93
N MET A 73 -16.40 19.30 -14.26
CA MET A 73 -17.65 18.76 -14.81
C MET A 73 -18.69 19.85 -15.06
N ALA A 74 -18.77 20.85 -14.16
CA ALA A 74 -19.63 22.01 -14.35
C ALA A 74 -19.22 22.85 -15.58
N GLU A 75 -17.92 22.99 -15.84
CA GLU A 75 -17.40 23.65 -17.05
C GLU A 75 -17.75 22.87 -18.33
N GLN A 76 -17.77 21.54 -18.25
CA GLN A 76 -18.22 20.65 -19.33
C GLN A 76 -19.74 20.62 -19.49
N GLY A 77 -20.49 21.25 -18.58
CA GLY A 77 -21.94 21.38 -18.63
C GLY A 77 -22.71 20.25 -17.96
N PHE A 78 -22.05 19.45 -17.12
CA PHE A 78 -22.64 18.37 -16.33
C PHE A 78 -22.78 18.78 -14.85
N GLU A 79 -23.84 18.31 -14.20
CA GLU A 79 -23.91 18.34 -12.74
C GLU A 79 -23.07 17.17 -12.20
N TYR A 80 -22.27 17.43 -11.17
CA TYR A 80 -21.48 16.42 -10.48
C TYR A 80 -21.53 16.69 -8.98
N THR A 81 -21.84 15.66 -8.20
CA THR A 81 -21.85 15.67 -6.74
C THR A 81 -20.56 15.04 -6.25
N PRO A 82 -19.69 15.78 -5.55
CA PRO A 82 -18.50 15.25 -4.89
C PRO A 82 -18.81 14.01 -4.05
N ALA A 83 -18.02 12.94 -4.23
CA ALA A 83 -18.09 11.79 -3.34
C ALA A 83 -17.43 12.11 -1.99
N GLU A 84 -17.99 11.60 -0.90
CA GLU A 84 -17.30 11.65 0.40
C GLU A 84 -16.21 10.56 0.44
N PRO A 85 -15.05 10.84 1.08
CA PRO A 85 -14.02 9.84 1.28
C PRO A 85 -14.61 8.63 2.00
N MET A 86 -14.35 7.44 1.45
CA MET A 86 -14.71 6.20 2.12
C MET A 86 -13.85 6.03 3.38
N ASP A 87 -14.45 5.50 4.44
CA ASP A 87 -13.71 5.13 5.63
C ASP A 87 -13.11 3.73 5.38
N MET A 88 -11.79 3.65 5.21
CA MET A 88 -11.08 2.42 4.83
C MET A 88 -10.90 1.43 6.01
N GLY A 89 -11.65 1.63 7.08
CA GLY A 89 -11.58 0.82 8.29
C GLY A 89 -10.55 1.33 9.30
N PRO A 90 -10.36 0.59 10.40
CA PRO A 90 -9.44 1.00 11.46
C PRO A 90 -7.97 0.85 11.04
N VAL A 91 -7.14 1.83 11.41
CA VAL A 91 -5.70 1.84 11.18
C VAL A 91 -4.98 1.15 12.36
N PRO A 92 -4.15 0.12 12.13
CA PRO A 92 -3.40 -0.51 13.23
C PRO A 92 -2.44 0.46 13.93
N GLY A 93 -2.44 0.44 15.25
CA GLY A 93 -1.75 1.42 16.09
C GLY A 93 -2.62 2.62 16.50
N GLU A 94 -3.83 2.73 15.94
CA GLU A 94 -4.82 3.73 16.35
C GLU A 94 -6.02 3.11 17.07
N GLY A 95 -6.63 3.89 17.96
CA GLY A 95 -7.83 3.48 18.69
C GLY A 95 -7.62 2.21 19.53
N ASP A 96 -8.44 1.19 19.27
CA ASP A 96 -8.40 -0.09 19.97
C ASP A 96 -7.63 -1.19 19.19
N VAL A 97 -7.02 -0.86 18.04
CA VAL A 97 -6.25 -1.81 17.22
C VAL A 97 -4.76 -1.72 17.59
N PRO A 98 -4.13 -2.81 18.07
CA PRO A 98 -2.70 -2.81 18.40
C PRO A 98 -1.84 -2.47 17.18
N ALA A 99 -0.63 -1.92 17.39
CA ALA A 99 0.30 -1.66 16.31
C ALA A 99 0.85 -2.96 15.69
N TRP A 100 1.07 -2.96 14.37
CA TRP A 100 1.51 -4.12 13.56
C TRP A 100 2.66 -4.91 14.18
N ASP A 101 3.65 -4.19 14.73
CA ASP A 101 4.89 -4.78 15.22
C ASP A 101 4.83 -5.30 16.66
N THR A 102 3.63 -5.45 17.22
CA THR A 102 3.45 -5.88 18.61
C THR A 102 3.09 -7.36 18.73
N LEU A 103 3.51 -7.95 19.86
CA LEU A 103 3.06 -9.29 20.24
C LEU A 103 1.54 -9.36 20.44
N GLU A 104 0.90 -8.25 20.82
CA GLU A 104 -0.55 -8.17 20.96
C GLU A 104 -1.25 -8.28 19.60
N PHE A 105 -0.75 -7.58 18.58
CA PHE A 105 -1.26 -7.70 17.21
C PHE A 105 -1.10 -9.13 16.70
N ALA A 106 0.08 -9.72 16.81
CA ALA A 106 0.35 -11.09 16.35
C ALA A 106 -0.57 -12.14 17.02
N LYS A 107 -0.94 -11.94 18.30
CA LYS A 107 -1.86 -12.83 19.01
C LYS A 107 -3.33 -12.65 18.61
N THR A 108 -3.69 -11.46 18.15
CA THR A 108 -5.08 -11.09 17.85
C THR A 108 -5.40 -11.33 16.38
N TYR A 109 -4.52 -10.84 15.50
CA TYR A 109 -4.72 -10.79 14.07
C TYR A 109 -3.72 -11.65 13.28
N GLY A 110 -2.71 -12.25 13.92
CA GLY A 110 -1.72 -13.05 13.21
C GLY A 110 -0.86 -12.20 12.27
N TYR A 111 -0.82 -12.54 10.99
CA TYR A 111 -0.19 -11.75 9.93
C TYR A 111 -1.18 -10.89 9.12
N GLY A 112 -2.49 -11.03 9.36
CA GLY A 112 -3.53 -10.29 8.65
C GLY A 112 -4.19 -11.05 7.49
N ALA A 113 -3.78 -12.29 7.19
CA ALA A 113 -4.27 -13.01 6.00
C ALA A 113 -5.70 -13.53 6.20
N THR A 114 -5.96 -14.24 7.29
CA THR A 114 -7.29 -14.79 7.64
C THR A 114 -8.12 -13.89 8.54
N THR A 115 -7.56 -12.75 8.93
CA THR A 115 -8.16 -11.74 9.81
C THR A 115 -8.37 -10.41 9.10
N GLY A 116 -8.14 -10.37 7.78
CA GLY A 116 -8.32 -9.17 6.95
C GLY A 116 -9.70 -8.55 7.11
N ASP A 117 -10.76 -9.36 7.13
CA ASP A 117 -12.13 -8.92 7.38
C ASP A 117 -12.33 -8.21 8.74
N GLU A 118 -11.56 -8.59 9.76
CA GLU A 118 -11.63 -7.95 11.08
C GLU A 118 -10.78 -6.69 11.15
N LEU A 119 -9.71 -6.61 10.34
CA LEU A 119 -8.80 -5.48 10.26
C LEU A 119 -9.34 -4.36 9.37
N TRP A 120 -9.94 -4.73 8.23
CA TRP A 120 -10.31 -3.80 7.16
C TRP A 120 -11.82 -3.73 6.93
N GLY A 121 -12.58 -4.52 7.70
CA GLY A 121 -13.98 -4.81 7.40
C GLY A 121 -14.08 -5.89 6.33
N SER A 122 -15.05 -6.79 6.50
CA SER A 122 -15.56 -7.56 5.36
C SER A 122 -16.05 -6.52 4.33
N GLY A 123 -15.78 -6.70 3.05
CA GLY A 123 -16.27 -5.81 1.98
C GLY A 123 -17.80 -5.77 1.83
N ASP A 124 -18.55 -6.17 2.86
CA ASP A 124 -19.99 -6.14 3.04
C ASP A 124 -20.47 -4.87 3.80
N GLY A 125 -19.59 -3.86 3.92
CA GLY A 125 -19.99 -2.48 4.21
C GLY A 125 -21.15 -2.03 3.34
N GLU A 126 -21.91 -1.01 3.79
CA GLU A 126 -23.02 -0.44 3.00
C GLU A 126 -22.55 -0.25 1.55
N GLU A 127 -23.26 -0.92 0.62
CA GLU A 127 -22.97 -0.85 -0.82
C GLU A 127 -22.73 0.62 -1.18
N TRP A 128 -21.51 0.96 -1.58
CA TRP A 128 -21.15 2.34 -1.87
C TRP A 128 -22.08 2.85 -2.98
N VAL A 129 -22.90 3.85 -2.64
CA VAL A 129 -23.84 4.44 -3.58
C VAL A 129 -23.17 5.63 -4.22
N ASP A 130 -22.86 5.53 -5.51
CA ASP A 130 -22.39 6.69 -6.29
C ASP A 130 -23.47 7.80 -6.25
N PRO A 131 -23.15 8.99 -5.68
CA PRO A 131 -24.10 10.09 -5.59
C PRO A 131 -24.57 10.62 -6.97
N ASN A 132 -23.84 10.29 -8.05
CA ASN A 132 -24.14 10.71 -9.42
C ASN A 132 -24.94 9.66 -10.22
N GLN A 133 -25.10 8.44 -9.71
CA GLN A 133 -25.70 7.34 -10.48
C GLN A 133 -27.12 7.64 -10.97
N ASP A 134 -27.96 8.24 -10.13
CA ASP A 134 -29.33 8.61 -10.49
C ASP A 134 -29.37 9.69 -11.58
N TYR A 135 -28.44 10.65 -11.52
CA TYR A 135 -28.31 11.72 -12.51
C TYR A 135 -27.90 11.15 -13.87
N VAL A 136 -26.85 10.30 -13.90
CA VAL A 136 -26.37 9.64 -15.12
C VAL A 136 -27.43 8.71 -15.71
N SER A 137 -28.11 7.93 -14.88
CA SER A 137 -29.13 6.97 -15.34
C SER A 137 -30.35 7.63 -15.97
N ALA A 138 -30.62 8.91 -15.67
CA ALA A 138 -31.70 9.68 -16.26
C ALA A 138 -31.36 10.27 -17.65
N MET A 139 -30.09 10.25 -18.06
CA MET A 139 -29.61 10.77 -19.34
C MET A 139 -29.84 9.81 -20.51
N SER A 140 -29.87 10.34 -21.73
CA SER A 140 -29.79 9.50 -22.94
C SER A 140 -28.43 8.82 -23.06
N GLU A 141 -28.33 7.70 -23.79
CA GLU A 141 -27.06 6.97 -23.99
C GLU A 141 -25.93 7.87 -24.52
N THR A 142 -26.24 8.80 -25.42
CA THR A 142 -25.25 9.74 -25.96
C THR A 142 -24.80 10.77 -24.92
N GLU A 143 -25.71 11.21 -24.05
CA GLU A 143 -25.37 12.12 -22.94
C GLU A 143 -24.56 11.40 -21.86
N GLN A 144 -24.89 10.13 -21.54
CA GLN A 144 -24.10 9.30 -20.63
C GLN A 144 -22.68 9.09 -21.15
N GLN A 145 -22.52 8.81 -22.45
CA GLN A 145 -21.20 8.68 -23.05
C GLN A 145 -20.40 9.99 -22.94
N ALA A 146 -21.03 11.13 -23.23
CA ALA A 146 -20.37 12.43 -23.09
C ALA A 146 -20.00 12.75 -21.63
N TYR A 147 -20.85 12.35 -20.66
CA TYR A 147 -20.59 12.48 -19.23
C TYR A 147 -19.35 11.67 -18.82
N TRP A 148 -19.29 10.38 -19.17
CA TRP A 148 -18.15 9.54 -18.83
C TRP A 148 -16.87 9.96 -19.54
N THR A 149 -16.96 10.43 -20.78
CA THR A 149 -15.81 10.99 -21.49
C THR A 149 -15.30 12.28 -20.85
N ALA A 150 -16.19 13.14 -20.36
CA ALA A 150 -15.78 14.32 -19.59
C ALA A 150 -15.13 13.93 -18.26
N LEU A 151 -15.68 12.95 -17.56
CA LEU A 151 -15.21 12.51 -16.25
C LEU A 151 -13.87 11.79 -16.32
N TYR A 152 -13.76 10.73 -17.15
CA TYR A 152 -12.62 9.81 -17.19
C TYR A 152 -11.77 9.89 -18.47
N GLY A 153 -12.18 10.68 -19.46
CA GLY A 153 -11.50 10.75 -20.76
C GLY A 153 -12.03 9.77 -21.81
N GLU A 154 -11.38 9.72 -22.97
CA GLU A 154 -11.77 8.79 -24.04
C GLU A 154 -11.40 7.35 -23.69
N MET A 155 -12.40 6.56 -23.30
CA MET A 155 -12.23 5.11 -23.14
C MET A 155 -12.04 4.45 -24.52
N THR A 156 -10.90 3.83 -24.74
CA THR A 156 -10.60 3.02 -25.93
C THR A 156 -10.90 1.53 -25.68
N GLU A 157 -11.06 0.73 -26.74
CA GLU A 157 -11.18 -0.74 -26.60
C GLU A 157 -9.98 -1.34 -25.86
N GLU A 158 -8.80 -0.72 -25.96
CA GLU A 158 -7.57 -1.17 -25.29
C GLU A 158 -7.57 -0.86 -23.79
N THR A 159 -8.08 0.31 -23.38
CA THR A 159 -8.26 0.66 -21.95
C THR A 159 -9.42 -0.08 -21.27
N LEU A 160 -10.27 -0.75 -22.05
CA LEU A 160 -11.39 -1.56 -21.55
C LEU A 160 -11.07 -3.05 -21.51
N ASP A 161 -9.92 -3.47 -22.05
CA ASP A 161 -9.46 -4.84 -22.05
C ASP A 161 -8.58 -5.09 -20.81
N PRO A 162 -9.06 -5.84 -19.80
CA PRO A 162 -8.29 -6.13 -18.59
C PRO A 162 -7.05 -7.01 -18.86
N GLU A 163 -6.91 -7.58 -20.07
CA GLU A 163 -5.80 -8.43 -20.50
C GLU A 163 -4.80 -7.69 -21.38
N ALA A 164 -5.09 -6.43 -21.76
CA ALA A 164 -4.16 -5.58 -22.47
C ALA A 164 -3.11 -5.00 -21.50
N GLU A 165 -1.83 -5.10 -21.87
CA GLU A 165 -0.77 -4.27 -21.29
C GLU A 165 -0.91 -2.84 -21.82
N ALA A 166 -2.05 -2.20 -21.55
CA ALA A 166 -2.30 -0.83 -21.96
C ALA A 166 -1.40 0.10 -21.14
N GLU A 167 -0.66 0.99 -21.83
CA GLU A 167 0.01 2.10 -21.15
C GLU A 167 -1.07 2.97 -20.47
N VAL A 168 -0.91 3.23 -19.17
CA VAL A 168 -1.80 4.14 -18.44
C VAL A 168 -1.75 5.51 -19.15
N PRO A 169 -2.89 6.05 -19.61
CA PRO A 169 -2.90 7.32 -20.33
C PRO A 169 -2.31 8.47 -19.51
N ASP A 170 -1.77 9.49 -20.17
CA ASP A 170 -1.31 10.70 -19.49
C ASP A 170 -2.48 11.36 -18.74
N TRP A 171 -2.24 12.01 -17.60
CA TRP A 171 -3.29 12.64 -16.79
C TRP A 171 -4.13 13.64 -17.58
N THR A 172 -3.58 14.23 -18.66
CA THR A 172 -4.31 15.14 -19.56
C THR A 172 -5.35 14.43 -20.43
N GLU A 173 -5.24 13.11 -20.60
CA GLU A 173 -6.16 12.29 -21.38
C GLU A 173 -7.21 11.60 -20.50
N GLN A 174 -7.07 11.67 -19.18
CA GLN A 174 -7.92 11.02 -18.18
C GLN A 174 -9.11 11.91 -17.72
N GLY A 175 -9.53 12.87 -18.54
CA GLY A 175 -10.69 13.72 -18.26
C GLY A 175 -10.57 14.60 -17.00
N CYS A 176 -11.70 14.93 -16.41
CA CYS A 176 -11.78 15.74 -15.20
C CYS A 176 -11.12 15.06 -13.99
N THR A 177 -11.21 13.73 -13.84
CA THR A 177 -10.56 13.01 -12.75
C THR A 177 -9.04 13.05 -12.85
N GLY A 178 -8.49 12.93 -14.06
CA GLY A 178 -7.05 13.04 -14.31
C GLY A 178 -6.51 14.42 -13.99
N ALA A 179 -7.17 15.47 -14.50
CA ALA A 179 -6.79 16.85 -14.26
C ALA A 179 -6.87 17.24 -12.77
N ALA A 180 -7.97 16.88 -12.10
CA ALA A 180 -8.17 17.13 -10.67
C ALA A 180 -7.15 16.39 -9.81
N SER A 181 -6.94 15.10 -10.08
CA SER A 181 -5.93 14.30 -9.38
C SER A 181 -4.54 14.88 -9.58
N HIS A 182 -4.16 15.25 -10.80
CA HIS A 182 -2.86 15.86 -11.08
C HIS A 182 -2.67 17.19 -10.34
N GLU A 183 -3.69 18.06 -10.32
CA GLU A 183 -3.64 19.33 -9.59
C GLU A 183 -3.60 19.16 -8.06
N ALA A 184 -4.31 18.16 -7.52
CA ALA A 184 -4.32 17.87 -6.11
C ALA A 184 -3.05 17.16 -5.64
N SER A 185 -2.48 16.31 -6.50
CA SER A 185 -1.32 15.46 -6.23
C SER A 185 0.01 16.17 -6.40
N GLY A 186 0.06 17.51 -6.28
CA GLY A 186 1.30 18.29 -6.41
C GLY A 186 2.46 17.73 -5.55
N ALA A 187 2.12 17.17 -4.38
CA ALA A 187 3.05 16.45 -3.51
C ALA A 187 3.50 15.09 -4.08
N MET A 188 2.60 14.27 -4.65
CA MET A 188 2.97 12.98 -5.25
C MET A 188 3.73 13.12 -6.58
N GLN A 189 3.68 14.29 -7.24
CA GLN A 189 4.51 14.57 -8.41
C GLN A 189 6.01 14.58 -8.10
N ILE A 190 6.40 14.70 -6.83
CA ILE A 190 7.81 14.58 -6.41
C ILE A 190 8.41 13.23 -6.82
N TRP A 191 7.61 12.16 -6.83
CA TRP A 191 8.05 10.82 -7.20
C TRP A 191 8.35 10.68 -8.69
N GLU A 192 7.81 11.60 -9.50
CA GLU A 192 8.05 11.69 -10.94
C GLU A 192 9.22 12.64 -11.28
N ASP A 193 9.81 13.33 -10.30
CA ASP A 193 10.92 14.26 -10.53
C ASP A 193 12.12 13.51 -11.13
N PRO A 194 12.50 13.80 -12.39
CA PRO A 194 13.64 13.15 -13.04
C PRO A 194 14.96 13.37 -12.29
N GLY A 195 15.05 14.43 -11.50
CA GLY A 195 16.15 14.74 -10.60
C GLY A 195 16.30 13.67 -9.51
N LEU A 196 15.20 13.15 -8.95
CA LEU A 196 15.24 12.16 -7.87
C LEU A 196 15.49 10.73 -8.35
N ARG A 197 15.42 10.45 -9.65
CA ARG A 197 15.58 9.08 -10.19
C ARG A 197 16.84 8.37 -9.69
N GLU A 198 17.99 9.05 -9.65
CA GLU A 198 19.23 8.44 -9.14
C GLU A 198 19.15 8.13 -7.64
N ALA A 199 18.51 9.01 -6.85
CA ALA A 199 18.30 8.81 -5.43
C ALA A 199 17.39 7.58 -5.19
N MET A 200 16.26 7.50 -5.90
CA MET A 200 15.32 6.38 -5.81
C MET A 200 15.95 5.05 -6.24
N ASP A 201 16.68 5.05 -7.36
CA ASP A 201 17.41 3.86 -7.84
C ASP A 201 18.46 3.35 -6.84
N GLU A 202 19.07 4.25 -6.06
CA GLU A 202 20.03 3.86 -5.01
C GLU A 202 19.35 3.44 -3.71
N MET A 203 18.33 4.16 -3.27
CA MET A 203 17.53 3.80 -2.11
C MET A 203 16.99 2.38 -2.27
N ASN A 204 16.32 2.08 -3.40
CA ASN A 204 15.80 0.73 -3.67
C ASN A 204 16.88 -0.35 -3.57
N ARG A 205 18.05 -0.12 -4.18
CA ARG A 205 19.16 -1.08 -4.10
C ARG A 205 19.69 -1.28 -2.69
N GLU A 206 19.81 -0.20 -1.90
CA GLU A 206 20.28 -0.30 -0.51
C GLU A 206 19.26 -1.04 0.36
N PHE A 207 17.96 -0.73 0.23
CA PHE A 207 16.88 -1.44 0.92
C PHE A 207 16.84 -2.94 0.57
N GLU A 208 16.96 -3.29 -0.72
CA GLU A 208 17.07 -4.69 -1.17
C GLU A 208 18.29 -5.42 -0.55
N SER A 209 19.39 -4.69 -0.35
CA SER A 209 20.63 -5.24 0.22
C SER A 209 20.65 -5.27 1.75
N LEU A 210 19.63 -4.74 2.44
CA LEU A 210 19.62 -4.68 3.90
C LEU A 210 19.72 -6.07 4.54
N ALA A 211 19.11 -7.08 3.92
CA ALA A 211 19.19 -8.48 4.33
C ALA A 211 20.61 -9.08 4.23
N ASP A 212 21.50 -8.43 3.47
CA ASP A 212 22.91 -8.83 3.35
C ASP A 212 23.81 -8.22 4.43
N ASP A 213 23.32 -7.28 5.25
CA ASP A 213 24.08 -6.76 6.41
C ASP A 213 24.42 -7.92 7.36
N GLU A 214 25.70 -8.08 7.69
CA GLU A 214 26.18 -9.21 8.52
C GLU A 214 25.43 -9.29 9.85
N ARG A 215 25.10 -8.15 10.47
CA ARG A 215 24.38 -8.11 11.75
C ARG A 215 22.96 -8.64 11.57
N VAL A 216 22.30 -8.25 10.48
CA VAL A 216 20.96 -8.73 10.14
C VAL A 216 21.01 -10.24 9.86
N ARG A 217 21.98 -10.73 9.09
CA ARG A 217 22.15 -12.16 8.80
C ARG A 217 22.40 -13.01 10.05
N GLU A 218 23.23 -12.52 10.96
CA GLU A 218 23.47 -13.16 12.27
C GLU A 218 22.18 -13.21 13.10
N ALA A 219 21.45 -12.10 13.18
CA ALA A 219 20.18 -12.02 13.89
C ALA A 219 19.11 -12.94 13.27
N THR A 220 19.00 -12.99 11.94
CA THR A 220 18.11 -13.92 11.21
C THR A 220 18.42 -15.37 11.56
N THR A 221 19.70 -15.72 11.71
CA THR A 221 20.11 -17.09 12.07
C THR A 221 19.65 -17.46 13.49
N GLU A 222 19.77 -16.54 14.44
CA GLU A 222 19.29 -16.76 15.82
C GLU A 222 17.76 -16.81 15.89
N TRP A 223 17.08 -15.93 15.15
CA TRP A 223 15.63 -15.96 14.98
C TRP A 223 15.16 -17.31 14.42
N ALA A 224 15.79 -17.79 13.33
CA ALA A 224 15.42 -19.06 12.69
C ALA A 224 15.61 -20.24 13.64
N ARG A 225 16.65 -20.22 14.48
CA ARG A 225 16.84 -21.22 15.54
C ARG A 225 15.71 -21.17 16.56
N CYS A 226 15.30 -19.99 17.00
CA CYS A 226 14.21 -19.80 17.97
C CYS A 226 12.87 -20.34 17.41
N VAL A 227 12.53 -19.97 16.18
CA VAL A 227 11.31 -20.43 15.51
C VAL A 227 11.37 -21.95 15.24
N GLY A 228 12.56 -22.48 14.96
CA GLY A 228 12.89 -23.92 14.96
C GLY A 228 12.55 -24.64 16.26
N GLU A 229 12.89 -24.05 17.40
CA GLU A 229 12.57 -24.57 18.73
C GLU A 229 11.06 -24.49 19.04
N ALA A 230 10.37 -23.51 18.45
CA ALA A 230 8.90 -23.39 18.49
C ALA A 230 8.18 -24.38 17.57
N GLY A 231 8.90 -25.11 16.71
CA GLY A 231 8.36 -26.19 15.88
C GLY A 231 8.13 -25.82 14.41
N TYR A 232 8.66 -24.69 13.95
CA TYR A 232 8.53 -24.20 12.57
C TYR A 232 9.91 -24.14 11.88
N ASP A 233 9.96 -24.30 10.56
CA ASP A 233 11.21 -24.35 9.79
C ASP A 233 11.19 -23.29 8.69
N PHE A 234 11.72 -22.11 9.01
CA PHE A 234 11.76 -20.96 8.10
C PHE A 234 13.14 -20.31 8.13
N ALA A 235 13.59 -19.83 6.97
CA ALA A 235 14.90 -19.19 6.84
C ALA A 235 14.86 -17.71 7.25
N THR A 236 13.72 -17.04 7.03
CA THR A 236 13.49 -15.63 7.38
C THR A 236 12.07 -15.40 7.91
N PRO A 237 11.81 -14.32 8.69
CA PRO A 237 10.45 -13.94 9.07
C PRO A 237 9.53 -13.73 7.86
N GLN A 238 10.07 -13.20 6.76
CA GLN A 238 9.32 -13.03 5.51
C GLN A 238 8.86 -14.36 4.94
N ASP A 239 9.68 -15.42 5.00
CA ASP A 239 9.27 -16.75 4.54
C ASP A 239 8.12 -17.32 5.40
N ALA A 240 8.14 -17.06 6.72
CA ALA A 240 7.08 -17.47 7.63
C ALA A 240 5.76 -16.79 7.27
N GLN A 241 5.78 -15.46 7.09
CA GLN A 241 4.64 -14.68 6.65
C GLN A 241 4.13 -15.14 5.27
N ASN A 242 5.01 -15.21 4.26
CA ASN A 242 4.67 -15.63 2.90
C ASN A 242 4.00 -17.00 2.88
N SER A 243 4.45 -17.94 3.71
CA SER A 243 3.85 -19.28 3.77
C SER A 243 2.36 -19.28 4.14
N ILE A 244 1.92 -18.31 4.95
CA ILE A 244 0.51 -18.15 5.31
C ILE A 244 -0.26 -17.50 4.16
N PHE A 245 0.28 -16.46 3.53
CA PHE A 245 -0.38 -15.82 2.39
C PHE A 245 -0.52 -16.75 1.18
N GLU A 246 0.49 -17.58 0.90
CA GLU A 246 0.42 -18.62 -0.13
C GLU A 246 -0.68 -19.64 0.16
N GLU A 247 -0.80 -20.10 1.41
CA GLU A 247 -1.85 -21.04 1.79
C GLU A 247 -3.24 -20.37 1.79
N TYR A 248 -3.33 -19.12 2.20
CA TYR A 248 -4.55 -18.32 2.12
C TYR A 248 -5.03 -18.19 0.68
N ASN A 249 -4.15 -17.83 -0.25
CA ASN A 249 -4.48 -17.74 -1.67
C ASN A 249 -4.98 -19.06 -2.24
N ALA A 250 -4.36 -20.18 -1.83
CA ALA A 250 -4.80 -21.51 -2.24
C ALA A 250 -6.18 -21.87 -1.67
N VAL A 251 -6.47 -21.51 -0.41
CA VAL A 251 -7.78 -21.77 0.23
C VAL A 251 -8.88 -20.89 -0.37
N MET A 252 -8.57 -19.63 -0.69
CA MET A 252 -9.48 -18.68 -1.34
C MET A 252 -9.67 -18.99 -2.83
N GLY A 253 -8.84 -19.87 -3.40
CA GLY A 253 -8.93 -20.24 -4.82
C GLY A 253 -8.41 -19.16 -5.77
N PHE A 254 -7.60 -18.21 -5.30
CA PHE A 254 -6.99 -17.18 -6.15
C PHE A 254 -6.00 -17.77 -7.16
N ASP A 255 -5.43 -18.95 -6.87
CA ASP A 255 -4.56 -19.70 -7.78
C ASP A 255 -5.33 -20.57 -8.80
N ALA A 256 -6.67 -20.63 -8.72
CA ALA A 256 -7.48 -21.44 -9.61
C ALA A 256 -7.76 -20.71 -10.94
N GLU A 257 -8.03 -21.48 -12.01
CA GLU A 257 -8.55 -20.87 -13.24
C GLU A 257 -9.85 -20.11 -12.93
N PRO A 258 -10.03 -18.89 -13.46
CA PRO A 258 -11.24 -18.12 -13.22
C PRO A 258 -12.46 -18.93 -13.68
N PRO A 259 -13.57 -18.88 -12.92
CA PRO A 259 -14.78 -19.59 -13.29
C PRO A 259 -15.25 -19.18 -14.68
N ALA A 260 -15.90 -20.09 -15.40
CA ALA A 260 -16.46 -19.76 -16.71
C ALA A 260 -17.45 -18.58 -16.59
N GLU A 261 -17.56 -17.76 -17.63
CA GLU A 261 -18.48 -16.61 -17.64
C GLU A 261 -19.89 -17.02 -17.15
N GLY A 262 -20.34 -16.38 -16.05
CA GLY A 262 -21.64 -16.63 -15.43
C GLY A 262 -21.66 -17.69 -14.33
N GLU A 263 -20.51 -18.26 -13.96
CA GLU A 263 -20.38 -19.11 -12.77
C GLU A 263 -19.85 -18.29 -11.58
N ALA A 264 -20.49 -18.46 -10.41
CA ALA A 264 -19.98 -17.86 -9.19
C ALA A 264 -18.68 -18.59 -8.76
N PRO A 265 -17.68 -17.86 -8.23
CA PRO A 265 -16.50 -18.49 -7.66
C PRO A 265 -16.94 -19.47 -6.55
N PRO A 266 -16.23 -20.61 -6.40
CA PRO A 266 -16.53 -21.54 -5.32
C PRO A 266 -16.38 -20.83 -3.98
N GLU A 267 -17.35 -21.03 -3.07
CA GLU A 267 -17.19 -20.55 -1.70
C GLU A 267 -15.94 -21.22 -1.08
N PRO A 268 -15.11 -20.46 -0.34
CA PRO A 268 -13.93 -21.01 0.27
C PRO A 268 -14.30 -22.08 1.31
N ASP A 269 -13.43 -23.08 1.48
CA ASP A 269 -13.64 -24.09 2.51
C ASP A 269 -13.45 -23.44 3.89
N GLN A 270 -14.57 -23.12 4.55
CA GLN A 270 -14.55 -22.46 5.86
C GLN A 270 -13.77 -23.26 6.90
N ALA A 271 -13.79 -24.60 6.85
CA ALA A 271 -13.01 -25.40 7.80
C ALA A 271 -11.51 -25.30 7.53
N ALA A 272 -11.11 -25.13 6.26
CA ALA A 272 -9.72 -24.85 5.89
C ALA A 272 -9.30 -23.44 6.30
N LEU A 273 -10.17 -22.43 6.13
CA LEU A 273 -9.93 -21.06 6.61
C LEU A 273 -9.77 -21.00 8.14
N ASP A 274 -10.65 -21.65 8.89
CA ASP A 274 -10.58 -21.69 10.35
C ASP A 274 -9.28 -22.37 10.83
N ALA A 275 -8.88 -23.47 10.17
CA ALA A 275 -7.62 -24.16 10.48
C ALA A 275 -6.39 -23.32 10.11
N LEU A 276 -6.44 -22.60 8.98
CA LEU A 276 -5.38 -21.69 8.56
C LEU A 276 -5.26 -20.52 9.54
N ARG A 277 -6.37 -19.98 10.04
CA ARG A 277 -6.37 -18.92 11.04
C ARG A 277 -5.68 -19.33 12.32
N GLU A 278 -5.99 -20.52 12.84
CA GLU A 278 -5.30 -21.05 14.03
C GLU A 278 -3.80 -21.21 13.78
N LYS A 279 -3.42 -21.68 12.59
CA LYS A 279 -2.01 -21.83 12.18
C LYS A 279 -1.30 -20.48 12.07
N GLU A 280 -1.93 -19.51 11.42
CA GLU A 280 -1.43 -18.15 11.22
C GLU A 280 -1.15 -17.47 12.56
N ILE A 281 -2.14 -17.42 13.46
CA ILE A 281 -1.99 -16.76 14.78
C ILE A 281 -0.88 -17.44 15.58
N ALA A 282 -0.80 -18.77 15.56
CA ALA A 282 0.25 -19.50 16.26
C ALA A 282 1.65 -19.20 15.71
N LEU A 283 1.80 -19.19 14.38
CA LEU A 283 3.06 -18.88 13.73
C LEU A 283 3.48 -17.42 13.94
N ALA A 284 2.58 -16.46 13.70
CA ALA A 284 2.86 -15.03 13.91
C ALA A 284 3.21 -14.73 15.37
N THR A 285 2.53 -15.38 16.33
CA THR A 285 2.87 -15.24 17.76
C THR A 285 4.27 -15.78 18.06
N ALA A 286 4.63 -16.95 17.52
CA ALA A 286 5.95 -17.54 17.70
C ALA A 286 7.04 -16.68 17.04
N ASP A 287 6.79 -16.22 15.82
CA ASP A 287 7.65 -15.30 15.07
C ASP A 287 7.93 -14.03 15.87
N ARG A 288 6.88 -13.28 16.27
CA ARG A 288 7.07 -12.03 17.02
C ARG A 288 7.75 -12.25 18.37
N THR A 289 7.41 -13.32 19.08
CA THR A 289 8.11 -13.70 20.33
C THR A 289 9.59 -13.93 20.08
N CYS A 290 9.94 -14.66 19.02
CA CYS A 290 11.32 -14.92 18.66
C CYS A 290 12.06 -13.67 18.19
N GLN A 291 11.38 -12.75 17.51
CA GLN A 291 11.98 -11.46 17.14
C GLN A 291 12.35 -10.65 18.40
N ASP A 292 11.46 -10.59 19.38
CA ASP A 292 11.68 -9.90 20.66
C ASP A 292 12.80 -10.56 21.48
N GLU A 293 12.78 -11.89 21.60
CA GLU A 293 13.75 -12.63 22.43
C GLU A 293 15.18 -12.60 21.85
N THR A 294 15.31 -12.60 20.53
CA THR A 294 16.60 -12.58 19.83
C THR A 294 17.12 -11.17 19.57
N GLY A 295 16.28 -10.14 19.72
CA GLY A 295 16.58 -8.77 19.34
C GLY A 295 16.65 -8.57 17.83
N TYR A 296 16.07 -9.48 17.04
CA TYR A 296 16.06 -9.41 15.58
C TYR A 296 15.47 -8.08 15.09
N ALA A 297 14.31 -7.70 15.62
CA ALA A 297 13.63 -6.47 15.23
C ALA A 297 14.48 -5.22 15.53
N ASP A 298 15.15 -5.18 16.69
CA ASP A 298 16.04 -4.08 17.06
C ASP A 298 17.26 -3.98 16.13
N VAL A 299 17.85 -5.13 15.76
CA VAL A 299 18.99 -5.19 14.84
C VAL A 299 18.58 -4.72 13.45
N GLN A 300 17.43 -5.16 12.95
CA GLN A 300 16.89 -4.74 11.66
C GLN A 300 16.61 -3.23 11.64
N ARG A 301 15.89 -2.70 12.63
CA ARG A 301 15.61 -1.26 12.75
C ARG A 301 16.89 -0.44 12.83
N THR A 302 17.89 -0.89 13.60
CA THR A 302 19.18 -0.21 13.70
C THR A 302 19.96 -0.23 12.39
N ALA A 303 19.94 -1.36 11.67
CA ALA A 303 20.61 -1.49 10.38
C ALA A 303 19.95 -0.59 9.32
N GLN A 304 18.62 -0.55 9.30
CA GLN A 304 17.82 0.33 8.46
C GLN A 304 18.11 1.80 8.77
N ALA A 305 18.00 2.23 10.03
CA ALA A 305 18.27 3.62 10.42
C ALA A 305 19.68 4.07 10.00
N ALA A 306 20.70 3.21 10.19
CA ALA A 306 22.06 3.52 9.75
C ALA A 306 22.22 3.56 8.22
N MET A 307 21.39 2.85 7.46
CA MET A 307 21.33 2.94 6.00
C MET A 307 20.62 4.23 5.57
N GLU A 308 19.50 4.55 6.19
CA GLU A 308 18.76 5.79 5.94
C GLU A 308 19.60 7.02 6.24
N GLU A 309 20.34 7.05 7.35
CA GLU A 309 21.29 8.13 7.66
C GLU A 309 22.31 8.36 6.53
N ARG A 310 22.90 7.29 5.98
CA ARG A 310 23.87 7.40 4.87
C ARG A 310 23.23 7.94 3.59
N LEU A 311 22.03 7.47 3.28
CA LEU A 311 21.28 7.93 2.11
C LEU A 311 20.84 9.38 2.30
N TRP A 312 20.43 9.77 3.51
CA TRP A 312 20.05 11.13 3.85
C TRP A 312 21.24 12.10 3.78
N GLU A 313 22.42 11.70 4.26
CA GLU A 313 23.65 12.50 4.08
C GLU A 313 23.97 12.75 2.60
N LYS A 314 23.58 11.83 1.71
CA LYS A 314 23.84 11.92 0.27
C LYS A 314 22.76 12.67 -0.49
N TYR A 315 21.49 12.44 -0.17
CA TYR A 315 20.33 12.87 -0.95
C TYR A 315 19.36 13.77 -0.18
N GLY A 316 19.50 13.95 1.13
CA GLY A 316 18.56 14.73 1.96
C GLY A 316 18.35 16.15 1.45
N ASP A 317 19.42 16.89 1.16
CA ASP A 317 19.32 18.25 0.58
C ASP A 317 18.57 18.25 -0.77
N GLN A 318 18.73 17.20 -1.56
CA GLN A 318 18.07 17.07 -2.86
C GLN A 318 16.58 16.73 -2.69
N LEU A 319 16.25 15.84 -1.75
CA LEU A 319 14.90 15.44 -1.40
C LEU A 319 14.11 16.63 -0.86
N GLU A 320 14.68 17.42 0.06
CA GLU A 320 14.03 18.62 0.60
C GLU A 320 13.84 19.69 -0.48
N ALA A 321 14.84 19.91 -1.34
CA ALA A 321 14.70 20.87 -2.43
C ALA A 321 13.60 20.45 -3.43
N ALA A 322 13.43 19.15 -3.67
CA ALA A 322 12.34 18.62 -4.48
C ALA A 322 10.99 18.80 -3.77
N ALA A 323 10.90 18.45 -2.48
CA ALA A 323 9.70 18.67 -1.68
C ALA A 323 9.24 20.14 -1.70
N GLU A 324 10.16 21.09 -1.47
CA GLU A 324 9.88 22.53 -1.56
C GLU A 324 9.40 22.96 -2.96
N ALA A 325 10.02 22.45 -4.02
CA ALA A 325 9.64 22.76 -5.41
C ALA A 325 8.22 22.25 -5.74
N HIS A 326 7.80 21.18 -5.08
CA HIS A 326 6.48 20.57 -5.18
C HIS A 326 5.47 21.11 -4.14
N GLY A 327 5.85 22.14 -3.37
CA GLY A 327 4.97 22.81 -2.42
C GLY A 327 4.77 22.07 -1.10
N ILE A 328 5.58 21.03 -0.82
CA ILE A 328 5.60 20.30 0.45
C ILE A 328 6.54 21.04 1.40
N SER A 329 6.01 21.59 2.49
CA SER A 329 6.82 22.32 3.48
C SER A 329 7.26 21.40 4.63
N ALA A 330 8.38 21.73 5.29
CA ALA A 330 8.85 21.02 6.48
C ALA A 330 8.11 21.44 7.77
N ASP A 331 7.34 22.54 7.73
CA ASP A 331 6.73 23.19 8.89
C ASP A 331 5.22 23.41 8.66
N GLU A 332 4.40 22.39 8.91
CA GLU A 332 3.00 22.61 9.29
C GLU A 332 2.80 22.06 10.71
N GLU A 333 3.02 22.94 11.69
CA GLU A 333 2.56 22.80 13.10
C GLU A 333 1.04 22.96 13.22
#